data_AF-A0A847WDG1-F1
#
_entry.id   AF-A0A847WDG1-F1
#
_cell.length_a   1.000
_cell.length_b   1.000
_cell.length_c   1.000
_cell.angle_alpha   90.00
_cell.angle_beta   90.00
_cell.angle_gamma   90.00
#
_symmetry.space_group_name_H-M   'P 1'
#
loop_
_entity.id
_entity.type
_entity.pdbx_description
1 polymer ?
#
loop_
_entity_poly.entity_id
_entity_poly.type
_entity_poly.pdbx_seq_one_letter_code
_entity_poly.pdbx_strand_id
1 'polypeptide(L)'
;MQIKNAILGLLSYKSMTGYDIKKLIQDSYFMHWSGNNNQIYKALVELMKDGFVTAEVEIQEKSPAKKIYTITEEGRTELLDWAKSEPEPLELKKAFLIQLAWADILSSEELNKLLGAYENEVRLQLIMNKEKIKRGGAYKARTEREKFLWSMIDENILSSYQNELDWIKKLRSKLPAYQESEVNKKMNYKISVKENLKYLEVLSAEEKIGSEETALELVGLCGENDINLLMIHGSCLKDDFFKLKTGIAGAVLQKLVNYQIKAAIIIPDIEGLSARFKELALEANKGKQYCFAKNIAEAEAWFLRNSK
;
A
#
# COMPACT_ATOMS: atom_id res chain seq x y z
N MET A 1 -14.82 27.31 1.20
CA MET A 1 -13.78 28.08 1.91
C MET A 1 -12.39 27.48 1.70
N GLN A 2 -12.18 26.21 2.01
CA GLN A 2 -10.86 25.56 1.94
C GLN A 2 -10.11 25.70 0.59
N ILE A 3 -10.79 25.53 -0.55
CA ILE A 3 -10.11 25.59 -1.86
C ILE A 3 -9.63 27.00 -2.24
N LYS A 4 -10.36 28.05 -1.87
CA LYS A 4 -9.95 29.45 -2.14
C LYS A 4 -8.69 29.79 -1.36
N ASN A 5 -8.64 29.39 -0.09
CA ASN A 5 -7.51 29.65 0.81
C ASN A 5 -6.28 28.84 0.39
N ALA A 6 -6.48 27.59 -0.07
CA ALA A 6 -5.41 26.82 -0.70
C ALA A 6 -4.83 27.52 -1.93
N ILE A 7 -5.68 28.08 -2.81
CA ILE A 7 -5.25 28.84 -3.99
C ILE A 7 -4.45 30.09 -3.58
N LEU A 8 -4.94 30.90 -2.63
CA LEU A 8 -4.22 32.07 -2.14
C LEU A 8 -2.88 31.68 -1.50
N GLY A 9 -2.86 30.60 -0.71
CA GLY A 9 -1.64 30.03 -0.12
C GLY A 9 -0.60 29.68 -1.18
N LEU A 10 -1.01 29.00 -2.26
CA LEU A 10 -0.13 28.67 -3.39
C LEU A 10 0.36 29.92 -4.12
N LEU A 11 -0.53 30.85 -4.46
CA LEU A 11 -0.19 32.10 -5.14
C LEU A 11 0.70 33.03 -4.30
N SER A 12 0.72 32.86 -2.97
CA SER A 12 1.62 33.60 -2.07
C SER A 12 3.11 33.29 -2.32
N TYR A 13 3.43 32.16 -2.96
CA TYR A 13 4.80 31.79 -3.37
C TYR A 13 5.23 32.43 -4.68
N LYS A 14 4.36 32.38 -5.69
CA LYS A 14 4.60 32.91 -7.03
C LYS A 14 3.31 32.94 -7.83
N SER A 15 3.29 33.73 -8.90
CA SER A 15 2.25 33.68 -9.91
C SER A 15 2.23 32.34 -10.63
N MET A 16 1.04 31.82 -10.95
CA MET A 16 0.84 30.48 -11.51
C MET A 16 -0.30 30.43 -12.50
N THR A 17 -0.25 29.48 -13.44
CA THR A 17 -1.43 29.21 -14.26
C THR A 17 -2.47 28.42 -13.47
N GLY A 18 -3.74 28.49 -13.90
CA GLY A 18 -4.78 27.65 -13.31
C GLY A 18 -4.50 26.15 -13.44
N TYR A 19 -3.75 25.74 -14.47
CA TYR A 19 -3.28 24.37 -14.63
C TYR A 19 -2.23 23.98 -13.58
N ASP A 20 -1.25 24.85 -13.33
CA ASP A 20 -0.23 24.61 -12.29
C ASP A 20 -0.89 24.45 -10.92
N ILE A 21 -1.79 25.39 -10.56
CA ILE A 21 -2.55 25.37 -9.30
C ILE A 21 -3.30 24.04 -9.16
N LYS A 22 -4.01 23.62 -10.22
CA LYS A 22 -4.71 22.34 -10.24
C LYS A 22 -3.76 21.18 -9.97
N LYS A 23 -2.65 21.11 -10.70
CA LYS A 23 -1.68 20.02 -10.58
C LYS A 23 -1.14 19.93 -9.15
N LEU A 24 -0.82 21.06 -8.54
CA LEU A 24 -0.29 21.12 -7.17
C LEU A 24 -1.30 20.65 -6.13
N ILE A 25 -2.56 21.07 -6.26
CA ILE A 25 -3.63 20.64 -5.35
C ILE A 25 -3.89 19.14 -5.53
N GLN A 26 -3.92 18.64 -6.77
CA GLN A 26 -4.11 17.22 -7.06
C GLN A 26 -2.96 16.34 -6.54
N ASP A 27 -1.72 16.83 -6.63
CA ASP A 27 -0.55 16.11 -6.16
C ASP A 27 -0.39 16.18 -4.63
N SER A 28 -1.00 17.18 -3.97
CA SER A 28 -1.01 17.33 -2.52
C SER A 28 -1.71 16.16 -1.80
N TYR A 29 -1.28 15.90 -0.57
CA TYR A 29 -1.85 14.86 0.31
C TYR A 29 -2.66 15.44 1.47
N PHE A 30 -2.63 16.76 1.68
CA PHE A 30 -3.38 17.44 2.74
C PHE A 30 -4.37 18.49 2.22
N MET A 31 -4.20 18.97 0.98
CA MET A 31 -5.15 19.90 0.37
C MET A 31 -6.32 19.12 -0.23
N HIS A 32 -7.51 19.23 0.37
CA HIS A 32 -8.68 18.52 -0.13
C HIS A 32 -9.20 19.13 -1.44
N TRP A 33 -9.44 18.27 -2.44
CA TRP A 33 -10.09 18.61 -3.69
C TRP A 33 -11.05 17.50 -4.11
N SER A 34 -12.24 17.89 -4.58
CA SER A 34 -13.31 16.97 -4.95
C SER A 34 -13.07 16.18 -6.24
N GLY A 35 -11.95 16.40 -6.94
CA GLY A 35 -11.72 15.86 -8.28
C GLY A 35 -12.43 16.63 -9.41
N ASN A 36 -13.33 17.56 -9.07
CA ASN A 36 -14.03 18.37 -10.06
C ASN A 36 -13.16 19.53 -10.54
N ASN A 37 -12.74 19.47 -11.81
CA ASN A 37 -11.91 20.50 -12.46
C ASN A 37 -12.55 21.89 -12.41
N ASN A 38 -13.88 21.98 -12.51
CA ASN A 38 -14.58 23.25 -12.52
C ASN A 38 -14.50 23.97 -11.16
N GLN A 39 -14.24 23.25 -10.07
CA GLN A 39 -14.16 23.83 -8.73
C GLN A 39 -13.00 24.84 -8.62
N ILE A 40 -11.83 24.52 -9.18
CA ILE A 40 -10.64 25.38 -9.09
C ILE A 40 -10.83 26.63 -9.96
N TYR A 41 -11.27 26.45 -11.21
CA TYR A 41 -11.49 27.59 -12.11
C TYR A 41 -12.63 28.49 -11.64
N LYS A 42 -13.70 27.92 -11.07
CA LYS A 42 -14.77 28.71 -10.45
C LYS A 42 -14.25 29.51 -9.24
N ALA A 43 -13.44 28.88 -8.38
CA ALA A 43 -12.82 29.57 -7.26
C ALA A 43 -11.89 30.71 -7.71
N LEU A 44 -11.12 30.52 -8.78
CA LEU A 44 -10.29 31.59 -9.38
C LEU A 44 -11.14 32.76 -9.90
N VAL A 45 -12.26 32.48 -10.58
CA VAL A 45 -13.20 33.53 -11.03
C VAL A 45 -13.75 34.32 -9.85
N GLU A 46 -14.14 33.64 -8.78
CA GLU A 46 -14.63 34.30 -7.57
C GLU A 46 -13.53 35.13 -6.89
N LEU A 47 -12.32 34.59 -6.71
CA LEU A 47 -11.18 35.32 -6.14
C LEU A 47 -10.80 36.58 -6.96
N MET A 48 -10.93 36.53 -8.28
CA MET A 48 -10.75 37.71 -9.13
C MET A 48 -11.86 38.73 -8.94
N LYS A 49 -13.12 38.28 -8.86
CA LYS A 49 -14.27 39.15 -8.62
C LYS A 49 -14.16 39.86 -7.27
N ASP A 50 -13.65 39.16 -6.27
CA ASP A 50 -13.45 39.67 -4.90
C ASP A 50 -12.20 40.57 -4.78
N GLY A 51 -11.39 40.71 -5.85
CA GLY A 51 -10.19 41.55 -5.87
C GLY A 51 -8.95 40.94 -5.22
N PHE A 52 -9.01 39.67 -4.80
CA PHE A 52 -7.91 38.97 -4.12
C PHE A 52 -6.85 38.42 -5.08
N VAL A 53 -7.19 38.28 -6.35
CA VAL A 53 -6.30 37.73 -7.39
C VAL A 53 -6.48 38.55 -8.67
N THR A 54 -5.39 38.88 -9.35
CA THR A 54 -5.40 39.40 -10.72
C THR A 54 -5.00 38.31 -11.71
N ALA A 55 -5.38 38.49 -12.98
CA ALA A 55 -4.97 37.58 -14.04
C ALA A 55 -4.46 38.35 -15.27
N GLU A 56 -3.30 37.94 -15.76
CA GLU A 56 -2.74 38.43 -17.02
C GLU A 56 -2.80 37.33 -18.08
N VAL A 57 -3.13 37.71 -19.32
CA VAL A 57 -3.14 36.78 -20.46
C VAL A 57 -1.80 36.88 -21.17
N GLU A 58 -1.00 35.82 -21.08
CA GLU A 58 0.23 35.71 -21.85
C GLU A 58 -0.07 34.98 -23.16
N ILE A 59 0.02 35.71 -24.27
CA ILE A 59 -0.11 35.17 -25.62
C ILE A 59 1.20 34.45 -25.96
N GLN A 60 1.10 33.19 -26.38
CA GLN A 60 2.26 32.39 -26.80
C GLN A 60 2.22 32.20 -28.32
N GLU A 61 3.37 32.30 -29.01
CA GLU A 61 3.44 32.17 -30.48
C GLU A 61 3.05 30.77 -31.00
N LYS A 62 3.31 29.71 -30.23
CA LYS A 62 3.16 28.30 -30.64
C LYS A 62 2.28 27.47 -29.71
N SER A 63 1.53 28.10 -28.81
CA SER A 63 0.71 27.40 -27.81
C SER A 63 -0.50 28.25 -27.40
N PRO A 64 -1.56 27.65 -26.84
CA PRO A 64 -2.71 28.40 -26.37
C PRO A 64 -2.32 29.48 -25.36
N ALA A 65 -3.00 30.63 -25.41
CA ALA A 65 -2.81 31.69 -24.44
C ALA A 65 -3.01 31.16 -23.02
N LYS A 66 -2.10 31.50 -22.09
CA LYS A 66 -2.18 31.09 -20.69
C LYS A 66 -2.60 32.28 -19.83
N LYS A 67 -3.51 32.03 -18.89
CA LYS A 67 -3.84 32.98 -17.82
C LYS A 67 -2.92 32.73 -16.64
N ILE A 68 -2.11 33.74 -16.29
CA ILE A 68 -1.26 33.74 -15.11
C ILE A 68 -1.99 34.51 -14.02
N TYR A 69 -2.23 33.84 -12.90
CA TYR A 69 -2.87 34.40 -11.74
C TYR A 69 -1.83 34.89 -10.74
N THR A 70 -2.05 36.06 -10.16
CA THR A 70 -1.16 36.70 -9.17
C THR A 70 -2.01 37.16 -7.98
N ILE A 71 -1.56 36.87 -6.76
CA ILE A 71 -2.23 37.34 -5.54
C ILE A 71 -2.03 38.85 -5.37
N THR A 72 -3.08 39.57 -4.96
CA THR A 72 -3.03 41.01 -4.63
C THR A 72 -2.67 41.23 -3.16
N GLU A 73 -2.47 42.49 -2.74
CA GLU A 73 -2.27 42.81 -1.33
C GLU A 73 -3.53 42.53 -0.49
N GLU A 74 -4.70 42.77 -1.06
CA GLU A 74 -5.99 42.39 -0.45
C GLU A 74 -6.08 40.87 -0.31
N GLY A 75 -5.65 40.10 -1.31
CA GLY A 75 -5.60 38.64 -1.23
C GLY A 75 -4.60 38.10 -0.21
N ARG A 76 -3.47 38.78 -0.01
CA ARG A 76 -2.52 38.46 1.07
C ARG A 76 -3.12 38.72 2.44
N THR A 77 -3.89 39.80 2.58
CA THR A 77 -4.60 40.15 3.81
C THR A 77 -5.67 39.10 4.12
N GLU A 78 -6.48 38.71 3.13
CA GLU A 78 -7.46 37.63 3.27
C GLU A 78 -6.82 36.30 3.71
N LEU A 79 -5.69 35.92 3.10
CA LEU A 79 -4.95 34.73 3.50
C LEU A 79 -4.47 34.80 4.96
N LEU A 80 -3.98 35.97 5.38
CA LEU A 80 -3.53 36.23 6.74
C LEU A 80 -4.69 36.14 7.74
N ASP A 81 -5.83 36.73 7.41
CA ASP A 81 -7.01 36.75 8.27
C ASP A 81 -7.59 35.34 8.42
N TRP A 82 -7.64 34.56 7.34
CA TRP A 82 -7.98 33.15 7.42
C TRP A 82 -7.02 32.37 8.32
N ALA A 83 -5.71 32.58 8.20
CA ALA A 83 -4.72 31.91 9.04
C ALA A 83 -4.83 32.26 10.54
N LYS A 84 -5.49 33.38 10.88
CA LYS A 84 -5.80 33.79 12.25
C LYS A 84 -7.19 33.34 12.73
N SER A 85 -8.06 32.90 11.81
CA SER A 85 -9.42 32.50 12.14
C SER A 85 -9.45 31.25 13.02
N GLU A 86 -10.55 31.07 13.75
CA GLU A 86 -10.77 29.86 14.53
C GLU A 86 -10.80 28.63 13.62
N PRO A 87 -10.08 27.54 13.95
CA PRO A 87 -10.11 26.32 13.17
C PRO A 87 -11.53 25.73 13.09
N GLU A 88 -11.91 25.26 11.89
CA GLU A 88 -13.14 24.48 11.73
C GLU A 88 -13.07 23.20 12.59
N PRO A 89 -14.19 22.73 13.17
CA PRO A 89 -14.24 21.44 13.83
C PRO A 89 -13.76 20.31 12.91
N LEU A 90 -13.06 19.32 13.49
CA LEU A 90 -12.56 18.18 12.73
C LEU A 90 -13.72 17.39 12.09
N GLU A 91 -13.78 17.35 10.76
CA GLU A 91 -14.71 16.52 10.01
C GLU A 91 -14.14 15.10 9.80
N LEU A 92 -14.74 14.10 10.45
CA LEU A 92 -14.37 12.69 10.28
C LEU A 92 -15.30 11.99 9.28
N LYS A 93 -14.84 11.81 8.03
CA LYS A 93 -15.58 11.09 6.98
C LYS A 93 -14.99 9.68 6.77
N LYS A 94 -15.53 8.69 7.49
CA LYS A 94 -15.09 7.28 7.40
C LYS A 94 -16.21 6.38 6.90
N ALA A 95 -16.38 6.31 5.57
CA ALA A 95 -17.40 5.46 4.94
C ALA A 95 -17.26 3.97 5.30
N PHE A 96 -16.04 3.50 5.58
CA PHE A 96 -15.82 2.13 6.05
C PHE A 96 -16.47 1.84 7.41
N LEU A 97 -16.48 2.80 8.35
CA LEU A 97 -17.14 2.59 9.65
C LEU A 97 -18.65 2.44 9.50
N ILE A 98 -19.22 3.12 8.49
CA ILE A 98 -20.62 2.97 8.07
C ILE A 98 -20.82 1.53 7.57
N GLN A 99 -19.96 1.01 6.68
CA GLN A 99 -20.05 -0.41 6.26
C GLN A 99 -19.92 -1.38 7.44
N LEU A 100 -18.95 -1.14 8.34
CA LEU A 100 -18.68 -1.98 9.49
C LEU A 100 -19.89 -2.05 10.45
N ALA A 101 -20.65 -0.96 10.58
CA ALA A 101 -21.83 -0.91 11.45
C ALA A 101 -22.92 -1.94 11.09
N TRP A 102 -22.96 -2.40 9.84
CA TRP A 102 -23.90 -3.43 9.37
C TRP A 102 -23.20 -4.68 8.83
N ALA A 103 -21.90 -4.85 9.09
CA ALA A 103 -21.14 -5.95 8.52
C ALA A 103 -21.47 -7.33 9.13
N ASP A 104 -22.28 -7.38 10.19
CA ASP A 104 -22.78 -8.63 10.81
C ASP A 104 -23.73 -9.42 9.89
N ILE A 105 -24.27 -8.78 8.84
CA ILE A 105 -25.05 -9.47 7.80
C ILE A 105 -24.19 -10.37 6.91
N LEU A 106 -22.86 -10.20 6.93
CA LEU A 106 -21.92 -10.93 6.09
C LEU A 106 -21.52 -12.25 6.74
N SER A 107 -21.22 -13.25 5.90
CA SER A 107 -20.50 -14.43 6.37
C SER A 107 -19.08 -14.07 6.85
N SER A 108 -18.45 -14.92 7.65
CA SER A 108 -17.08 -14.70 8.11
C SER A 108 -16.08 -14.53 6.96
N GLU A 109 -16.27 -15.24 5.84
CA GLU A 109 -15.41 -15.11 4.65
C GLU A 109 -15.59 -13.74 3.97
N GLU A 110 -16.83 -13.30 3.79
CA GLU A 110 -17.15 -11.99 3.20
C GLU A 110 -16.68 -10.84 4.09
N LEU A 111 -16.83 -10.98 5.41
CA LEU A 111 -16.32 -10.02 6.38
C LEU A 111 -14.79 -9.96 6.31
N ASN A 112 -14.09 -11.10 6.26
CA ASN A 112 -12.64 -11.12 6.09
C ASN A 112 -12.18 -10.48 4.78
N LYS A 113 -12.88 -10.73 3.67
CA LYS A 113 -12.64 -10.07 2.38
C LYS A 113 -12.82 -8.55 2.49
N LEU A 114 -13.88 -8.08 3.16
CA LEU A 114 -14.13 -6.66 3.37
C LEU A 114 -13.02 -6.01 4.22
N LEU A 115 -12.65 -6.62 5.34
CA LEU A 115 -11.59 -6.12 6.22
C LEU A 115 -10.24 -6.09 5.50
N GLY A 116 -9.91 -7.14 4.75
CA GLY A 116 -8.68 -7.23 3.96
C GLY A 116 -8.62 -6.22 2.82
N ALA A 117 -9.73 -6.00 2.11
CA ALA A 117 -9.82 -4.96 1.08
C ALA A 117 -9.59 -3.56 1.66
N TYR A 118 -10.19 -3.27 2.81
CA TYR A 118 -10.00 -2.00 3.50
C TYR A 118 -8.56 -1.82 4.00
N GLU A 119 -7.97 -2.85 4.64
CA GLU A 119 -6.58 -2.82 5.10
C GLU A 119 -5.61 -2.54 3.94
N ASN A 120 -5.81 -3.21 2.80
CA ASN A 120 -5.00 -3.00 1.60
C ASN A 120 -5.11 -1.56 1.07
N GLU A 121 -6.32 -1.01 1.01
CA GLU A 121 -6.52 0.38 0.57
C GLU A 121 -5.80 1.37 1.49
N VAL A 122 -5.96 1.24 2.81
CA VAL A 122 -5.27 2.08 3.79
C VAL A 122 -3.75 1.97 3.65
N ARG A 123 -3.23 0.76 3.44
CA ARG A 123 -1.79 0.49 3.24
C ARG A 123 -1.27 1.12 1.94
N LEU A 124 -2.02 1.03 0.84
CA LEU A 124 -1.69 1.67 -0.42
C LEU A 124 -1.63 3.19 -0.26
N GLN A 125 -2.62 3.79 0.39
CA GLN A 125 -2.61 5.23 0.68
C GLN A 125 -1.42 5.64 1.54
N LEU A 126 -1.06 4.87 2.57
CA LEU A 126 0.13 5.13 3.38
C LEU A 126 1.42 5.15 2.52
N ILE A 127 1.60 4.15 1.65
CA ILE A 127 2.77 4.05 0.77
C ILE A 127 2.80 5.23 -0.22
N MET A 128 1.68 5.54 -0.86
CA MET A 128 1.59 6.65 -1.82
C MET A 128 1.92 7.99 -1.16
N ASN A 129 1.42 8.24 0.05
CA ASN A 129 1.70 9.48 0.77
C ASN A 129 3.15 9.55 1.27
N LYS A 130 3.74 8.44 1.73
CA LYS A 130 5.18 8.38 2.04
C LYS A 130 6.04 8.74 0.83
N GLU A 131 5.72 8.20 -0.34
CA GLU A 131 6.46 8.51 -1.57
C GLU A 131 6.28 9.96 -2.02
N LYS A 132 5.07 10.53 -1.88
CA LYS A 132 4.84 11.97 -2.14
C LYS A 132 5.67 12.85 -1.20
N ILE A 133 5.69 12.56 0.09
CA ILE A 133 6.47 13.31 1.10
C ILE A 133 7.97 13.19 0.80
N LYS A 134 8.45 11.99 0.47
CA LYS A 134 9.86 11.73 0.13
C LYS A 134 10.35 12.48 -1.11
N ARG A 135 9.50 12.62 -2.13
CA ARG A 135 9.80 13.44 -3.32
C ARG A 135 9.94 14.93 -3.00
N GLY A 136 9.45 15.34 -1.83
CA GLY A 136 9.41 16.73 -1.40
C GLY A 136 8.26 17.50 -2.07
N GLY A 137 7.80 18.57 -1.40
CA GLY A 137 6.82 19.48 -1.97
C GLY A 137 7.37 20.28 -3.15
N ALA A 138 6.49 20.82 -4.00
CA ALA A 138 6.86 21.69 -5.12
C ALA A 138 7.51 23.02 -4.68
N TYR A 139 7.58 23.29 -3.37
CA TYR A 139 8.09 24.53 -2.79
C TYR A 139 9.12 24.24 -1.71
N LYS A 140 10.06 25.18 -1.58
CA LYS A 140 10.93 25.26 -0.43
C LYS A 140 10.25 26.10 0.65
N ALA A 141 10.33 25.65 1.89
CA ALA A 141 9.90 26.45 3.02
C ALA A 141 10.63 27.81 3.02
N ARG A 142 9.90 28.88 3.30
CA ARG A 142 10.41 30.26 3.35
C ARG A 142 11.11 30.55 4.67
N THR A 143 10.77 29.81 5.73
CA THR A 143 11.33 29.94 7.08
C THR A 143 11.51 28.56 7.73
N GLU A 144 12.36 28.45 8.75
CA GLU A 144 12.50 27.22 9.53
C GLU A 144 11.20 26.84 10.26
N ARG A 145 10.41 27.84 10.69
CA ARG A 145 9.09 27.59 11.29
C ARG A 145 8.14 26.93 10.29
N GLU A 146 8.10 27.42 9.05
CA GLU A 146 7.24 26.84 8.00
C GLU A 146 7.66 25.41 7.68
N LYS A 147 8.97 25.14 7.60
CA LYS A 147 9.51 23.80 7.41
C LYS A 147 9.07 22.84 8.52
N PHE A 148 9.16 23.27 9.78
CA PHE A 148 8.71 22.48 10.93
C PHE A 148 7.20 22.22 10.91
N LEU A 149 6.39 23.24 10.60
CA LEU A 149 4.93 23.07 10.50
C LEU A 149 4.56 22.04 9.42
N TRP A 150 5.27 22.04 8.30
CA TRP A 150 5.04 21.05 7.24
C TRP A 150 5.44 19.65 7.66
N SER A 151 6.55 19.45 8.39
CA SER A 151 6.87 18.12 8.93
C SER A 151 5.82 17.61 9.91
N MET A 152 5.16 18.50 10.66
CA MET A 152 4.05 18.11 11.54
C MET A 152 2.78 17.74 10.77
N ILE A 153 2.53 18.38 9.63
CA ILE A 153 1.44 17.98 8.71
C ILE A 153 1.74 16.58 8.15
N ASP A 154 2.97 16.33 7.71
CA ASP A 154 3.42 15.03 7.19
C ASP A 154 3.22 13.93 8.24
N GLU A 155 3.68 14.19 9.47
CA GLU A 155 3.53 13.27 10.59
C GLU A 155 2.05 13.00 10.92
N ASN A 156 1.20 14.03 10.92
CA ASN A 156 -0.23 13.88 11.19
C ASN A 156 -0.93 12.99 10.14
N ILE A 157 -0.62 13.20 8.86
CA ILE A 157 -1.20 12.41 7.77
C ILE A 157 -0.72 10.95 7.85
N LEU A 158 0.58 10.72 8.00
CA LEU A 158 1.14 9.36 8.07
C LEU A 158 0.67 8.60 9.32
N SER A 159 0.65 9.26 10.48
CA SER A 159 0.16 8.66 11.72
C SER A 159 -1.32 8.32 11.64
N SER A 160 -2.13 9.10 10.95
CA SER A 160 -3.56 8.80 10.75
C SER A 160 -3.77 7.46 10.04
N TYR A 161 -3.02 7.18 8.97
CA TYR A 161 -3.08 5.88 8.28
C TYR A 161 -2.49 4.75 9.12
N GLN A 162 -1.38 4.98 9.83
CA GLN A 162 -0.79 3.96 10.70
C GLN A 162 -1.75 3.57 11.84
N ASN A 163 -2.37 4.56 12.48
CA ASN A 163 -3.36 4.37 13.52
C ASN A 163 -4.58 3.59 12.99
N GLU A 164 -4.99 3.84 11.75
CA GLU A 164 -6.07 3.08 11.12
C GLU A 164 -5.68 1.61 10.91
N LEU A 165 -4.46 1.33 10.41
CA LEU A 165 -3.95 -0.04 10.25
C LEU A 165 -3.85 -0.77 11.60
N ASP A 166 -3.35 -0.09 12.63
CA ASP A 166 -3.24 -0.65 13.98
C ASP A 166 -4.63 -0.95 14.56
N TRP A 167 -5.61 -0.08 14.29
CA TRP A 167 -6.99 -0.29 14.67
C TRP A 167 -7.63 -1.48 13.94
N ILE A 168 -7.41 -1.63 12.62
CA ILE A 168 -7.90 -2.80 11.85
C ILE A 168 -7.32 -4.10 12.42
N LYS A 169 -6.01 -4.12 12.71
CA LYS A 169 -5.35 -5.27 13.34
C LYS A 169 -5.97 -5.62 14.69
N LYS A 170 -6.27 -4.60 15.51
CA LYS A 170 -6.94 -4.76 16.80
C LYS A 170 -8.40 -5.22 16.65
N LEU A 171 -9.11 -4.77 15.63
CA LEU A 171 -10.47 -5.20 15.32
C LEU A 171 -10.47 -6.70 14.98
N ARG A 172 -9.61 -7.12 14.05
CA ARG A 172 -9.50 -8.52 13.61
C ARG A 172 -9.15 -9.46 14.77
N SER A 173 -8.26 -9.05 15.67
CA SER A 173 -7.88 -9.89 16.82
C SER A 173 -8.95 -10.02 17.91
N LYS A 174 -9.98 -9.17 17.90
CA LYS A 174 -11.03 -9.13 18.94
C LYS A 174 -12.41 -9.52 18.45
N LEU A 175 -12.60 -9.73 17.15
CA LEU A 175 -13.92 -10.00 16.58
C LEU A 175 -14.47 -11.34 17.12
N PRO A 176 -15.63 -11.37 17.80
CA PRO A 176 -16.26 -12.60 18.27
C PRO A 176 -16.72 -13.41 17.06
N ALA A 177 -16.47 -14.71 17.02
CA ALA A 177 -16.57 -15.54 15.82
C ALA A 177 -15.53 -15.22 14.70
N TYR A 178 -14.48 -14.46 15.02
CA TYR A 178 -13.13 -14.74 14.50
C TYR A 178 -12.58 -15.99 15.23
N GLN A 179 -13.36 -17.07 15.20
CA GLN A 179 -12.72 -18.37 15.10
C GLN A 179 -12.03 -18.29 13.74
N GLU A 180 -10.70 -18.34 13.74
CA GLU A 180 -9.90 -18.72 12.58
C GLU A 180 -10.77 -19.43 11.54
N SER A 181 -11.19 -18.69 10.52
CA SER A 181 -12.26 -19.13 9.63
C SER A 181 -11.72 -20.23 8.74
N GLU A 182 -11.67 -21.48 9.22
CA GLU A 182 -11.38 -22.73 8.49
C GLU A 182 -10.15 -22.79 7.56
N VAL A 183 -9.37 -21.71 7.43
CA VAL A 183 -8.11 -21.64 6.69
C VAL A 183 -6.97 -22.14 7.58
N ASN A 184 -7.03 -21.85 8.90
CA ASN A 184 -6.10 -22.41 9.90
C ASN A 184 -6.44 -23.83 10.38
N LYS A 185 -7.46 -24.49 9.82
CA LYS A 185 -7.70 -25.92 10.06
C LYS A 185 -7.06 -26.84 9.03
N LYS A 186 -6.65 -26.34 7.85
CA LYS A 186 -6.09 -27.20 6.80
C LYS A 186 -4.57 -27.27 6.78
N MET A 187 -3.81 -26.36 7.38
CA MET A 187 -2.34 -26.42 7.36
C MET A 187 -1.74 -26.20 8.75
N ASN A 188 -1.00 -27.19 9.23
CA ASN A 188 -0.19 -27.11 10.43
C ASN A 188 1.13 -26.42 10.08
N TYR A 189 1.37 -25.24 10.63
CA TYR A 189 2.59 -24.48 10.44
C TYR A 189 3.13 -23.94 11.75
N LYS A 190 4.41 -23.57 11.74
CA LYS A 190 5.08 -22.87 12.85
C LYS A 190 5.92 -21.73 12.31
N ILE A 191 6.19 -20.75 13.17
CA ILE A 191 7.11 -19.65 12.89
C ILE A 191 8.43 -19.96 13.57
N SER A 192 9.50 -20.04 12.79
CA SER A 192 10.84 -20.35 13.27
C SER A 192 11.72 -19.10 13.21
N VAL A 193 12.46 -18.84 14.29
CA VAL A 193 13.44 -17.74 14.38
C VAL A 193 14.81 -18.33 14.69
N LYS A 194 15.78 -18.12 13.79
CA LYS A 194 17.14 -18.66 13.95
C LYS A 194 18.17 -17.76 13.27
N GLU A 195 19.22 -17.36 14.00
CA GLU A 195 20.38 -16.61 13.47
C GLU A 195 20.00 -15.45 12.52
N ASN A 196 19.04 -14.61 12.93
CA ASN A 196 18.46 -13.48 12.15
C ASN A 196 17.52 -13.85 10.98
N LEU A 197 17.14 -15.11 10.81
CA LEU A 197 16.05 -15.51 9.92
C LEU A 197 14.74 -15.66 10.68
N LYS A 198 13.66 -15.13 10.10
CA LYS A 198 12.28 -15.39 10.52
C LYS A 198 11.55 -15.99 9.31
N TYR A 199 11.11 -17.24 9.41
CA TYR A 199 10.43 -17.95 8.33
C TYR A 199 9.20 -18.71 8.83
N LEU A 200 8.26 -18.93 7.92
CA LEU A 200 7.06 -19.73 8.15
C LEU A 200 7.32 -21.13 7.63
N GLU A 201 7.16 -22.15 8.48
CA GLU A 201 7.38 -23.55 8.12
C GLU A 201 6.05 -24.33 8.14
N VAL A 202 5.65 -24.82 6.98
CA VAL A 202 4.44 -25.64 6.80
C VAL A 202 4.80 -27.12 6.98
N LEU A 203 4.34 -27.70 8.09
CA LEU A 203 4.68 -29.05 8.54
C LEU A 203 3.76 -30.11 7.95
N SER A 204 2.46 -29.82 7.87
CA SER A 204 1.46 -30.70 7.25
C SER A 204 0.30 -29.91 6.69
N ALA A 205 -0.37 -30.44 5.66
CA ALA A 205 -1.58 -29.86 5.09
C ALA A 205 -2.65 -30.96 4.91
N GLU A 206 -3.84 -30.79 5.49
CA GLU A 206 -5.03 -31.60 5.25
C GLU A 206 -5.43 -31.56 3.77
N GLU A 207 -5.40 -30.36 3.18
CA GLU A 207 -5.48 -30.19 1.73
C GLU A 207 -4.09 -29.95 1.14
N LYS A 208 -3.61 -30.91 0.35
CA LYS A 208 -2.31 -30.79 -0.31
C LYS A 208 -2.28 -29.59 -1.27
N ILE A 209 -1.19 -28.84 -1.22
CA ILE A 209 -0.91 -27.68 -2.07
C ILE A 209 -0.74 -28.14 -3.52
N GLY A 210 -1.56 -27.58 -4.41
CA GLY A 210 -1.50 -27.96 -5.83
C GLY A 210 -2.44 -27.17 -6.74
N SER A 211 -2.83 -25.98 -6.33
CA SER A 211 -3.61 -25.03 -7.13
C SER A 211 -3.15 -23.60 -6.85
N GLU A 212 -3.52 -22.66 -7.71
CA GLU A 212 -3.28 -21.23 -7.46
C GLU A 212 -3.97 -20.74 -6.18
N GLU A 213 -5.14 -21.30 -5.84
CA GLU A 213 -5.88 -20.99 -4.63
C GLU A 213 -5.09 -21.39 -3.37
N THR A 214 -4.62 -22.64 -3.28
CA THR A 214 -3.76 -23.08 -2.17
C THR A 214 -2.44 -22.31 -2.08
N ALA A 215 -1.94 -21.78 -3.20
CA ALA A 215 -0.75 -20.92 -3.19
C ALA A 215 -1.05 -19.51 -2.62
N LEU A 216 -2.22 -18.95 -2.93
CA LEU A 216 -2.69 -17.68 -2.38
C LEU A 216 -2.97 -17.77 -0.88
N GLU A 217 -3.42 -18.92 -0.38
CA GLU A 217 -3.57 -19.18 1.05
C GLU A 217 -2.21 -19.06 1.78
N LEU A 218 -1.15 -19.68 1.24
CA LEU A 218 0.21 -19.56 1.78
C LEU A 218 0.74 -18.11 1.74
N VAL A 219 0.37 -17.36 0.71
CA VAL A 219 0.69 -15.92 0.62
C VAL A 219 -0.02 -15.15 1.73
N GLY A 220 -1.29 -15.46 1.99
CA GLY A 220 -2.05 -14.89 3.10
C GLY A 220 -1.39 -15.15 4.45
N LEU A 221 -1.04 -16.42 4.74
CA LEU A 221 -0.35 -16.80 5.98
C LEU A 221 0.97 -16.06 6.18
N CYS A 222 1.76 -15.92 5.12
CA CYS A 222 3.00 -15.13 5.13
C CYS A 222 2.73 -13.64 5.46
N GLY A 223 1.73 -13.05 4.79
CA GLY A 223 1.35 -11.65 4.99
C GLY A 223 0.84 -11.34 6.39
N GLU A 224 0.01 -12.22 6.98
CA GLU A 224 -0.52 -12.08 8.33
C GLU A 224 0.58 -12.06 9.41
N ASN A 225 1.67 -12.78 9.16
CA ASN A 225 2.78 -12.94 10.11
C ASN A 225 3.96 -12.00 9.84
N ASP A 226 3.86 -11.14 8.80
CA ASP A 226 4.93 -10.27 8.32
C ASP A 226 6.22 -11.06 8.05
N ILE A 227 6.09 -12.11 7.24
CA ILE A 227 7.17 -13.04 6.86
C ILE A 227 7.17 -13.17 5.34
N ASN A 228 8.35 -13.09 4.72
CA ASN A 228 8.53 -13.31 3.28
C ASN A 228 9.36 -14.56 2.96
N LEU A 229 9.74 -15.35 3.98
CA LEU A 229 10.46 -16.61 3.84
C LEU A 229 9.50 -17.77 4.18
N LEU A 230 9.30 -18.68 3.24
CA LEU A 230 8.36 -19.77 3.35
C LEU A 230 9.06 -21.12 3.15
N MET A 231 8.91 -22.03 4.10
CA MET A 231 9.43 -23.39 4.03
C MET A 231 8.27 -24.38 3.93
N ILE A 232 8.30 -25.25 2.92
CA ILE A 232 7.24 -26.21 2.62
C ILE A 232 7.82 -27.61 2.60
N HIS A 233 7.30 -28.53 3.42
CA HIS A 233 7.66 -29.94 3.31
C HIS A 233 6.97 -30.57 2.10
N GLY A 234 7.70 -31.36 1.31
CA GLY A 234 7.19 -31.97 0.08
C GLY A 234 5.98 -32.89 0.30
N SER A 235 5.79 -33.39 1.52
CA SER A 235 4.59 -34.12 1.95
C SER A 235 3.31 -33.28 1.85
N CYS A 236 3.41 -31.96 1.93
CA CYS A 236 2.30 -31.01 1.82
C CYS A 236 1.89 -30.74 0.36
N LEU A 237 2.63 -31.23 -0.64
CA LEU A 237 2.37 -30.97 -2.05
C LEU A 237 1.54 -32.11 -2.67
N LYS A 238 0.63 -31.77 -3.61
CA LYS A 238 -0.07 -32.75 -4.44
C LYS A 238 0.93 -33.50 -5.30
N ASP A 239 0.69 -34.79 -5.55
CA ASP A 239 1.60 -35.62 -6.35
C ASP A 239 1.78 -35.07 -7.77
N ASP A 240 0.74 -34.39 -8.28
CA ASP A 240 0.76 -33.71 -9.57
C ASP A 240 1.69 -32.50 -9.64
N PHE A 241 2.07 -31.92 -8.50
CA PHE A 241 3.13 -30.91 -8.41
C PHE A 241 4.45 -31.46 -8.98
N PHE A 242 4.78 -32.72 -8.67
CA PHE A 242 6.02 -33.36 -9.14
C PHE A 242 5.96 -33.78 -10.61
N LYS A 243 4.77 -33.74 -11.23
CA LYS A 243 4.54 -34.08 -12.64
C LYS A 243 4.49 -32.80 -13.48
N LEU A 244 5.63 -32.31 -13.95
CA LEU A 244 5.72 -31.02 -14.67
C LEU A 244 4.72 -30.81 -15.84
N LYS A 245 4.24 -31.88 -16.48
CA LYS A 245 3.24 -31.81 -17.54
C LYS A 245 1.88 -31.25 -17.07
N THR A 246 1.59 -31.26 -15.77
CA THR A 246 0.33 -30.76 -15.19
C THR A 246 0.30 -29.23 -15.10
N GLY A 247 1.46 -28.56 -15.16
CA GLY A 247 1.57 -27.11 -14.98
C GLY A 247 1.40 -26.62 -13.53
N ILE A 248 1.04 -27.50 -12.59
CA ILE A 248 0.72 -27.13 -11.20
C ILE A 248 1.92 -26.53 -10.47
N ALA A 249 3.11 -27.14 -10.59
CA ALA A 249 4.31 -26.58 -9.96
C ALA A 249 4.62 -25.17 -10.46
N GLY A 250 4.48 -24.93 -11.76
CA GLY A 250 4.66 -23.60 -12.35
C GLY A 250 3.67 -22.60 -11.77
N ALA A 251 2.38 -22.94 -11.75
CA ALA A 251 1.33 -22.07 -11.23
C ALA A 251 1.54 -21.70 -9.75
N VAL A 252 1.84 -22.68 -8.89
CA VAL A 252 2.09 -22.45 -7.46
C VAL A 252 3.34 -21.59 -7.24
N LEU A 253 4.47 -21.97 -7.84
CA LEU A 253 5.74 -21.25 -7.68
C LEU A 253 5.64 -19.82 -8.22
N GLN A 254 4.95 -19.62 -9.34
CA GLN A 254 4.77 -18.30 -9.94
C GLN A 254 3.99 -17.36 -9.02
N LYS A 255 2.98 -17.85 -8.28
CA LYS A 255 2.29 -17.01 -7.28
C LYS A 255 3.26 -16.58 -6.18
N LEU A 256 4.03 -17.50 -5.60
CA LEU A 256 5.01 -17.15 -4.56
C LEU A 256 6.00 -16.08 -5.05
N VAL A 257 6.51 -16.22 -6.28
CA VAL A 257 7.37 -15.22 -6.93
C VAL A 257 6.66 -13.87 -7.10
N ASN A 258 5.42 -13.85 -7.60
CA ASN A 258 4.67 -12.62 -7.84
C ASN A 258 4.47 -11.81 -6.55
N TYR A 259 4.28 -12.50 -5.41
CA TYR A 259 4.10 -11.89 -4.10
C TYR A 259 5.42 -11.71 -3.32
N GLN A 260 6.58 -11.87 -3.97
CA GLN A 260 7.90 -11.68 -3.37
C GLN A 260 8.18 -12.61 -2.17
N ILE A 261 7.57 -13.80 -2.17
CA ILE A 261 7.79 -14.83 -1.15
C ILE A 261 8.92 -15.74 -1.63
N LYS A 262 10.00 -15.79 -0.85
CA LYS A 262 11.12 -16.70 -1.10
C LYS A 262 10.80 -18.06 -0.49
N ALA A 263 10.75 -19.10 -1.33
CA ALA A 263 10.26 -20.40 -0.93
C ALA A 263 11.35 -21.50 -0.94
N ALA A 264 11.44 -22.29 0.12
CA ALA A 264 12.28 -23.48 0.16
C ALA A 264 11.40 -24.73 0.32
N ILE A 265 11.49 -25.64 -0.65
CA ILE A 265 10.70 -26.88 -0.68
C ILE A 265 11.59 -28.05 -0.29
N ILE A 266 11.22 -28.77 0.78
CA ILE A 266 12.01 -29.89 1.31
C ILE A 266 11.56 -31.19 0.66
N ILE A 267 12.45 -31.84 -0.08
CA ILE A 267 12.23 -33.13 -0.73
C ILE A 267 13.39 -34.06 -0.35
N PRO A 268 13.23 -34.90 0.70
CA PRO A 268 14.32 -35.77 1.17
C PRO A 268 14.81 -36.74 0.09
N ASP A 269 13.90 -37.30 -0.71
CA ASP A 269 14.21 -38.18 -1.84
C ASP A 269 13.99 -37.48 -3.19
N ILE A 270 14.77 -36.42 -3.43
CA ILE A 270 14.74 -35.74 -4.73
C ILE A 270 15.31 -36.60 -5.86
N GLU A 271 16.16 -37.58 -5.53
CA GLU A 271 16.82 -38.46 -6.51
C GLU A 271 15.83 -39.44 -7.15
N GLY A 272 14.82 -39.88 -6.40
CA GLY A 272 13.72 -40.73 -6.86
C GLY A 272 12.71 -40.05 -7.79
N LEU A 273 12.80 -38.72 -8.00
CA LEU A 273 11.92 -37.99 -8.90
C LEU A 273 12.36 -38.06 -10.37
N SER A 274 11.45 -37.71 -11.28
CA SER A 274 11.69 -37.72 -12.72
C SER A 274 12.90 -36.86 -13.12
N ALA A 275 13.64 -37.26 -14.17
CA ALA A 275 14.81 -36.53 -14.66
C ALA A 275 14.51 -35.04 -14.94
N ARG A 276 13.35 -34.75 -15.53
CA ARG A 276 12.92 -33.36 -15.81
C ARG A 276 12.68 -32.54 -14.55
N PHE A 277 12.16 -33.14 -13.48
CA PHE A 277 11.98 -32.44 -12.21
C PHE A 277 13.33 -32.15 -11.54
N LYS A 278 14.28 -33.08 -11.65
CA LYS A 278 15.65 -32.89 -11.15
C LYS A 278 16.37 -31.77 -11.89
N GLU A 279 16.21 -31.66 -13.21
CA GLU A 279 16.71 -30.53 -14.01
C GLU A 279 16.13 -29.19 -13.52
N LEU A 280 14.80 -29.13 -13.35
CA LEU A 280 14.13 -27.95 -12.80
C LEU A 280 14.64 -27.59 -11.41
N ALA A 281 14.86 -28.57 -10.54
CA ALA A 281 15.39 -28.33 -9.19
C ALA A 281 16.82 -27.77 -9.22
N LEU A 282 17.68 -28.31 -10.09
CA LEU A 282 19.05 -27.82 -10.27
C LEU A 282 19.09 -26.39 -10.82
N GLU A 283 18.17 -26.05 -11.72
CA GLU A 283 18.05 -24.69 -12.26
C GLU A 283 17.50 -23.72 -11.20
N ALA A 284 16.42 -24.08 -10.53
CA ALA A 284 15.80 -23.30 -9.47
C ALA A 284 16.78 -22.98 -8.33
N ASN A 285 17.59 -23.96 -7.91
CA ASN A 285 18.56 -23.79 -6.83
C ASN A 285 19.67 -22.77 -7.13
N LYS A 286 19.88 -22.40 -8.39
CA LYS A 286 20.79 -21.31 -8.79
C LYS A 286 20.12 -19.93 -8.70
N GLY A 287 18.79 -19.90 -8.66
CA GLY A 287 17.99 -18.69 -8.53
C GLY A 287 17.89 -18.16 -7.10
N LYS A 288 17.18 -17.04 -6.95
CA LYS A 288 16.96 -16.34 -5.68
C LYS A 288 15.52 -16.38 -5.15
N GLN A 289 14.60 -16.97 -5.92
CA GLN A 289 13.17 -16.92 -5.64
C GLN A 289 12.68 -18.17 -4.92
N TYR A 290 13.11 -19.35 -5.35
CA TYR A 290 12.79 -20.58 -4.66
C TYR A 290 13.88 -21.63 -4.84
N CYS A 291 13.94 -22.59 -3.93
CA CYS A 291 14.85 -23.73 -4.02
C CYS A 291 14.18 -25.04 -3.58
N PHE A 292 14.79 -26.15 -3.98
CA PHE A 292 14.47 -27.51 -3.55
C PHE A 292 15.65 -28.04 -2.75
N ALA A 293 15.42 -28.34 -1.48
CA ALA A 293 16.44 -28.76 -0.51
C ALA A 293 16.17 -30.19 -0.02
N LYS A 294 17.22 -30.93 0.35
CA LYS A 294 17.05 -32.29 0.89
C LYS A 294 16.65 -32.30 2.36
N ASN A 295 16.93 -31.21 3.08
CA ASN A 295 16.66 -31.08 4.51
C ASN A 295 16.51 -29.60 4.92
N ILE A 296 16.07 -29.37 6.16
CA ILE A 296 15.88 -28.03 6.73
C ILE A 296 17.19 -27.23 6.73
N ALA A 297 18.33 -27.85 7.05
CA ALA A 297 19.60 -27.14 7.14
C ALA A 297 20.05 -26.56 5.79
N GLU A 298 19.85 -27.30 4.69
CA GLU A 298 20.10 -26.81 3.33
C GLU A 298 19.18 -25.64 2.95
N ALA A 299 17.91 -25.71 3.34
CA ALA A 299 16.93 -24.64 3.12
C ALA A 299 17.30 -23.36 3.90
N GLU A 300 17.66 -23.49 5.18
CA GLU A 300 18.13 -22.38 6.02
C GLU A 300 19.41 -21.74 5.45
N ALA A 301 20.37 -22.56 5.01
CA ALA A 301 21.59 -22.07 4.37
C ALA A 301 21.30 -21.34 3.04
N TRP A 302 20.26 -21.75 2.31
CA TRP A 302 19.80 -21.03 1.12
C TRP A 302 19.12 -19.70 1.48
N PHE A 303 18.27 -19.67 2.51
CA PHE A 303 17.69 -18.43 3.02
C PHE A 303 18.78 -17.45 3.43
N LEU A 304 19.77 -17.85 4.23
CA LEU A 304 20.87 -16.97 4.66
C LEU A 304 21.62 -16.36 3.47
N ARG A 305 21.91 -17.15 2.43
CA ARG A 305 22.60 -16.69 1.21
C ARG A 305 21.78 -15.69 0.39
N ASN A 306 20.46 -15.79 0.46
CA ASN A 306 19.54 -15.03 -0.38
C ASN A 306 18.69 -14.00 0.40
N SER A 307 18.95 -13.78 1.69
CA SER A 307 18.23 -12.82 2.54
C SER A 307 18.74 -11.37 2.45
N LYS A 308 19.75 -11.11 1.60
CA LYS A 308 20.27 -9.77 1.29
C LYS A 308 19.73 -9.24 -0.03
#